data_AF-A0A3N5ZSU1-F1
#
_entry.id   AF-A0A3N5ZSU1-F1
#
_cell.length_a   1.000
_cell.length_b   1.000
_cell.length_c   1.000
_cell.angle_alpha   90.00
_cell.angle_beta   90.00
_cell.angle_gamma   90.00
#
_symmetry.space_group_name_H-M   'P 1'
#
loop_
_entity.id
_entity.type
_entity.pdbx_description
1 polymer ?
#
loop_
_entity_poly.entity_id
_entity_poly.type
_entity_poly.pdbx_seq_one_letter_code
_entity_poly.pdbx_strand_id
1 'polypeptide(L)'
;MKKVLYVGMLLGVILLTGCSFKQEQVKDDIKKEKNTEHIVEVETLPDSFKKEVEPVAPLKLTKEQKKEYYKQYEEIVLKVNSKYDEDMELVPFNDFKQDEWVAPEEFENIVTDMATMEFTSKNYGGDSVDDE
;
A
#
# COMPACT_ATOMS: atom_id res chain seq x y z
N MET A 1 1.12 37.55 46.91
CA MET A 1 1.87 38.51 46.06
C MET A 1 1.12 38.67 44.74
N LYS A 2 0.94 39.92 44.30
CA LYS A 2 0.45 40.37 42.98
C LYS A 2 1.46 39.91 41.88
N LYS A 3 1.21 39.64 40.59
CA LYS A 3 0.20 40.04 39.59
C LYS A 3 0.12 38.98 38.47
N VAL A 4 -0.99 39.00 37.74
CA VAL A 4 -1.29 38.32 36.47
C VAL A 4 -0.46 38.92 35.32
N LEU A 5 -0.07 38.10 34.33
CA LEU A 5 0.10 38.56 32.95
C LEU A 5 -0.49 37.51 31.99
N TYR A 6 -1.63 37.89 31.43
CA TYR A 6 -2.29 37.27 30.28
C TYR A 6 -1.71 37.94 29.03
N VAL A 7 -1.10 37.16 28.14
CA VAL A 7 -0.79 37.53 26.75
C VAL A 7 -1.08 36.24 25.98
N GLY A 8 -2.23 36.03 25.34
CA GLY A 8 -2.90 36.95 24.44
C GLY A 8 -2.29 36.84 23.05
N MET A 9 -2.30 35.64 22.45
CA MET A 9 -2.00 35.44 21.04
C MET A 9 -3.27 35.06 20.31
N LEU A 10 -4.06 36.09 19.97
CA LEU A 10 -5.02 36.06 18.88
C LEU A 10 -4.24 36.37 17.60
N LEU A 11 -4.57 35.66 16.50
CA LEU A 11 -4.33 35.94 15.06
C LEU A 11 -3.95 34.61 14.37
N GLY A 12 -4.71 34.05 13.43
CA GLY A 12 -5.90 34.52 12.75
C GLY A 12 -6.57 33.40 11.97
N VAL A 13 -7.84 33.61 11.64
CA VAL A 13 -8.64 32.75 10.78
C VAL A 13 -8.18 32.94 9.34
N ILE A 14 -7.62 31.90 8.70
CA ILE A 14 -7.42 31.91 7.26
C ILE A 14 -8.74 31.47 6.62
N LEU A 15 -9.51 32.46 6.14
CA LEU A 15 -10.56 32.20 5.15
C LEU A 15 -9.88 31.91 3.82
N LEU A 16 -9.78 30.63 3.45
CA LEU A 16 -9.42 30.24 2.08
C LEU A 16 -10.61 30.57 1.17
N THR A 17 -10.62 31.80 0.66
CA THR A 17 -11.43 32.19 -0.49
C THR A 17 -11.06 31.29 -1.68
N GLY A 18 -12.08 30.65 -2.25
CA GLY A 18 -11.93 29.69 -3.34
C GLY A 18 -11.28 30.30 -4.58
N CYS A 19 -10.13 29.75 -4.97
CA CYS A 19 -9.67 29.85 -6.35
C CYS A 19 -10.49 28.89 -7.20
N SER A 20 -11.45 29.44 -7.94
CA SER A 20 -12.02 28.80 -9.13
C SER A 20 -10.91 28.70 -10.18
N PHE A 21 -10.31 27.51 -10.33
CA PHE A 21 -9.50 27.22 -11.51
C PHE A 21 -10.35 26.51 -12.54
N LYS A 22 -10.32 27.07 -13.75
CA LYS A 22 -11.21 26.78 -14.87
C LYS A 22 -11.12 25.32 -15.30
N GLN A 23 -12.30 24.76 -15.51
CA GLN A 23 -12.56 23.54 -16.25
C GLN A 23 -12.10 23.73 -17.70
N GLU A 24 -11.12 22.94 -18.14
CA GLU A 24 -10.87 22.71 -19.57
C GLU A 24 -11.28 21.27 -19.88
N GLN A 25 -12.35 21.17 -20.67
CA GLN A 25 -12.86 19.94 -21.23
C GLN A 25 -11.90 19.49 -22.33
N VAL A 26 -11.41 18.27 -22.24
CA VAL A 26 -11.01 17.50 -23.42
C VAL A 26 -11.87 16.23 -23.42
N LYS A 27 -12.77 16.20 -24.39
CA LYS A 27 -13.57 15.04 -24.78
C LYS A 27 -12.73 14.11 -25.65
N ASP A 28 -13.33 12.95 -25.90
CA ASP A 28 -13.04 11.96 -26.95
C ASP A 28 -12.02 10.89 -26.51
N ASP A 29 -12.26 9.58 -26.59
CA ASP A 29 -13.37 8.84 -27.17
C ASP A 29 -13.36 7.39 -26.64
N ILE A 30 -14.55 6.84 -26.41
CA ILE A 30 -14.78 5.41 -26.25
C ILE A 30 -14.68 4.76 -27.64
N LYS A 31 -13.77 3.78 -27.81
CA LYS A 31 -13.92 2.77 -28.86
C LYS A 31 -13.77 1.37 -28.30
N LYS A 32 -14.87 0.61 -28.48
CA LYS A 32 -15.05 -0.81 -28.24
C LYS A 32 -14.01 -1.67 -28.96
N GLU A 33 -13.44 -2.60 -28.19
CA GLU A 33 -13.49 -4.06 -28.39
C GLU A 33 -13.30 -4.61 -29.82
N LYS A 34 -12.26 -5.43 -29.99
CA LYS A 34 -12.41 -6.66 -30.78
C LYS A 34 -11.52 -7.79 -30.23
N ASN A 35 -12.23 -8.84 -29.89
CA ASN A 35 -11.85 -10.16 -29.43
C ASN A 35 -10.89 -10.87 -30.42
N THR A 36 -9.87 -11.57 -29.92
CA THR A 36 -9.28 -12.73 -30.62
C THR A 36 -8.80 -13.75 -29.59
N GLU A 37 -9.68 -14.71 -29.38
CA GLU A 37 -9.49 -16.05 -28.86
C GLU A 37 -8.21 -16.73 -29.40
N HIS A 38 -7.35 -17.20 -28.51
CA HIS A 38 -6.46 -18.32 -28.80
C HIS A 38 -6.47 -19.31 -27.63
N ILE A 39 -7.22 -20.37 -27.86
CA ILE A 39 -7.31 -21.56 -27.02
C ILE A 39 -5.99 -22.31 -27.15
N VAL A 40 -5.30 -22.53 -26.03
CA VAL A 40 -4.34 -23.64 -25.89
C VAL A 40 -4.67 -24.32 -24.57
N GLU A 41 -5.43 -25.41 -24.67
CA GLU A 41 -5.60 -26.39 -23.60
C GLU A 41 -4.28 -27.17 -23.43
N VAL A 42 -3.64 -27.10 -22.27
CA VAL A 42 -2.75 -28.17 -21.81
C VAL A 42 -2.83 -28.27 -20.27
N GLU A 43 -3.55 -29.32 -19.88
CA GLU A 43 -3.37 -30.20 -18.72
C GLU A 43 -3.40 -29.63 -17.28
N THR A 44 -4.43 -30.10 -16.59
CA THR A 44 -4.77 -29.98 -15.18
C THR A 44 -3.67 -30.46 -14.24
N LEU A 45 -3.18 -29.55 -13.38
CA LEU A 45 -2.43 -29.85 -12.16
C LEU A 45 -3.35 -29.73 -10.93
N PRO A 46 -3.13 -30.52 -9.86
CA PRO A 46 -4.14 -30.83 -8.85
C PRO A 46 -4.56 -29.65 -7.97
N ASP A 47 -5.87 -29.63 -7.76
CA ASP A 47 -6.70 -28.66 -7.06
C ASP A 47 -6.59 -28.77 -5.53
N SER A 48 -5.48 -28.30 -4.98
CA SER A 48 -5.38 -28.02 -3.55
C SER A 48 -4.47 -26.83 -3.36
N PHE A 49 -4.89 -25.85 -2.56
CA PHE A 49 -4.27 -24.52 -2.36
C PHE A 49 -4.73 -23.40 -3.30
N LYS A 50 -6.00 -23.37 -3.72
CA LYS A 50 -6.67 -22.10 -4.01
C LYS A 50 -7.38 -21.61 -2.75
N LYS A 51 -6.64 -20.92 -1.88
CA LYS A 51 -7.28 -19.90 -1.05
C LYS A 51 -7.65 -18.81 -2.04
N GLU A 52 -8.94 -18.75 -2.38
CA GLU A 52 -9.51 -17.75 -3.27
C GLU A 52 -9.28 -16.37 -2.65
N VAL A 53 -8.17 -15.73 -3.01
CA VAL A 53 -7.92 -14.33 -2.69
C VAL A 53 -8.80 -13.55 -3.65
N GLU A 54 -9.97 -13.13 -3.18
CA GLU A 54 -10.82 -12.25 -3.98
C GLU A 54 -9.99 -11.02 -4.38
N PRO A 55 -10.02 -10.61 -5.66
CA PRO A 55 -9.28 -9.44 -6.10
C PRO A 55 -9.81 -8.22 -5.37
N VAL A 56 -9.00 -7.68 -4.45
CA VAL A 56 -9.33 -6.44 -3.75
C VAL A 56 -9.36 -5.32 -4.78
N ALA A 57 -10.53 -4.72 -4.98
CA ALA A 57 -10.67 -3.61 -5.91
C ALA A 57 -9.75 -2.44 -5.49
N PRO A 58 -9.01 -1.82 -6.42
CA PRO A 58 -8.10 -0.72 -6.10
C PRO A 58 -8.80 0.43 -5.36
N LEU A 59 -8.20 0.91 -4.28
CA LEU A 59 -8.74 2.04 -3.52
C LEU A 59 -8.72 3.32 -4.37
N LYS A 60 -9.89 3.97 -4.49
CA LYS A 60 -10.02 5.26 -5.17
C LYS A 60 -9.76 6.40 -4.17
N LEU A 61 -8.49 6.70 -3.94
CA LEU A 61 -8.06 7.76 -3.03
C LEU A 61 -7.76 9.07 -3.77
N THR A 62 -8.08 10.20 -3.12
CA THR A 62 -7.61 11.51 -3.57
C THR A 62 -6.11 11.67 -3.31
N LYS A 63 -5.47 12.66 -3.94
CA LYS A 63 -4.04 12.95 -3.72
C LYS A 63 -3.74 13.31 -2.26
N GLU A 64 -4.65 14.00 -1.58
CA GLU A 64 -4.49 14.37 -0.17
C GLU A 64 -4.58 13.15 0.74
N GLN A 65 -5.53 12.25 0.48
CA GLN A 65 -5.63 10.98 1.22
C GLN A 65 -4.39 10.11 1.03
N LYS A 66 -3.84 10.03 -0.20
CA LYS A 66 -2.60 9.29 -0.46
C LYS A 66 -1.43 9.85 0.33
N LYS A 67 -1.28 11.18 0.43
CA LYS A 67 -0.21 11.80 1.23
C LYS A 67 -0.34 11.44 2.71
N GLU A 68 -1.57 11.39 3.21
CA GLU A 68 -1.84 11.00 4.60
C GLU A 68 -1.54 9.53 4.85
N TYR A 69 -1.91 8.66 3.90
CA TYR A 69 -1.58 7.23 3.97
C TYR A 69 -0.07 7.02 3.94
N TYR A 70 0.65 7.72 3.08
CA TYR A 70 2.10 7.58 2.97
C TYR A 70 2.82 7.93 4.28
N LYS A 71 2.40 8.99 4.98
CA LYS A 71 2.94 9.30 6.32
C LYS A 71 2.67 8.19 7.33
N GLN A 72 1.47 7.63 7.33
CA GLN A 72 1.13 6.52 8.21
C GLN A 72 1.96 5.28 7.85
N TYR A 73 2.21 5.02 6.56
CA TYR A 73 3.10 3.95 6.13
C TYR A 73 4.53 4.16 6.63
N GLU A 74 5.08 5.39 6.59
CA GLU A 74 6.40 5.70 7.13
C GLU A 74 6.49 5.38 8.63
N GLU A 75 5.47 5.77 9.40
CA GLU A 75 5.40 5.47 10.83
C GLU A 75 5.29 3.95 11.10
N ILE A 76 4.51 3.23 10.29
CA ILE A 76 4.35 1.78 10.38
C ILE A 76 5.69 1.09 10.08
N VAL A 77 6.37 1.42 8.99
CA VAL A 77 7.67 0.82 8.63
C VAL A 77 8.69 1.07 9.73
N LEU A 78 8.79 2.31 10.23
CA LEU A 78 9.68 2.64 11.34
C LEU A 78 9.41 1.79 12.58
N LYS A 79 8.13 1.62 12.94
CA LYS A 79 7.69 0.82 14.09
C LYS A 79 8.03 -0.66 13.91
N VAL A 80 7.78 -1.23 12.73
CA VAL A 80 8.04 -2.65 12.44
C VAL A 80 9.56 -2.90 12.40
N ASN A 81 10.33 -2.06 11.70
CA ASN A 81 11.80 -2.14 11.68
C ASN A 81 12.37 -2.14 13.10
N SER A 82 11.94 -1.20 13.94
CA SER A 82 12.41 -1.13 15.33
C SER A 82 11.99 -2.34 16.18
N LYS A 83 10.86 -2.98 15.87
CA LYS A 83 10.32 -4.09 16.66
C LYS A 83 10.97 -5.43 16.31
N TYR A 84 11.26 -5.64 15.03
CA TYR A 84 11.76 -6.91 14.51
C TYR A 84 13.24 -6.86 14.09
N ASP A 85 13.91 -5.73 14.26
CA ASP A 85 15.30 -5.50 13.83
C ASP A 85 15.49 -5.69 12.32
N GLU A 86 14.54 -5.11 11.56
CA GLU A 86 14.49 -5.13 10.09
C GLU A 86 14.89 -3.77 9.51
N ASP A 87 15.26 -3.74 8.23
CA ASP A 87 15.63 -2.53 7.49
C ASP A 87 14.78 -2.35 6.22
N MET A 88 13.46 -2.42 6.38
CA MET A 88 12.53 -2.19 5.28
C MET A 88 12.40 -0.70 4.96
N GLU A 89 12.22 -0.37 3.68
CA GLU A 89 12.04 1.01 3.23
C GLU A 89 10.82 1.12 2.30
N LEU A 90 10.18 2.29 2.31
CA LEU A 90 9.16 2.63 1.32
C LEU A 90 9.82 3.12 0.04
N VAL A 91 9.25 2.72 -1.09
CA VAL A 91 9.54 3.41 -2.36
C VAL A 91 9.07 4.87 -2.28
N PRO A 92 9.67 5.79 -3.04
CA PRO A 92 9.23 7.17 -3.07
C PRO A 92 7.72 7.31 -3.37
N PHE A 93 7.06 8.29 -2.76
CA PHE A 93 5.61 8.53 -2.90
C PHE A 93 5.07 8.49 -4.35
N ASN A 94 5.82 9.03 -5.32
CA ASN A 94 5.38 9.09 -6.71
C ASN A 94 5.56 7.77 -7.47
N ASP A 95 6.27 6.80 -6.88
CA ASP A 95 6.58 5.51 -7.49
C ASP A 95 5.56 4.43 -7.07
N PHE A 96 4.69 4.73 -6.09
CA PHE A 96 3.54 3.89 -5.74
C PHE A 96 2.53 3.80 -6.87
N LYS A 97 2.25 2.59 -7.35
CA LYS A 97 1.20 2.32 -8.33
C LYS A 97 -0.18 2.55 -7.73
N GLN A 98 -1.19 2.70 -8.58
CA GLN A 98 -2.55 3.00 -8.13
C GLN A 98 -3.19 1.86 -7.31
N ASP A 99 -2.87 0.62 -7.66
CA ASP A 99 -3.32 -0.63 -7.07
C ASP A 99 -2.54 -1.04 -5.81
N GLU A 100 -1.39 -0.42 -5.54
CA GLU A 100 -0.57 -0.69 -4.35
C GLU A 100 -1.05 0.06 -3.10
N TRP A 101 -2.02 0.97 -3.24
CA TRP A 101 -2.59 1.69 -2.10
C TRP A 101 -3.61 0.83 -1.36
N VAL A 102 -3.31 0.51 -0.10
CA VAL A 102 -4.19 -0.23 0.83
C VAL A 102 -4.52 0.62 2.07
N ALA A 103 -5.45 0.18 2.91
CA ALA A 103 -5.67 0.87 4.18
C ALA A 103 -4.42 0.79 5.09
N PRO A 104 -4.11 1.79 5.92
CA PRO A 104 -2.96 1.76 6.83
C PRO A 104 -2.91 0.53 7.75
N GLU A 105 -4.06 0.09 8.26
CA GLU A 105 -4.16 -1.14 9.04
C GLU A 105 -3.76 -2.39 8.23
N GLU A 106 -4.20 -2.47 6.98
CA GLU A 106 -3.83 -3.57 6.08
C GLU A 106 -2.34 -3.52 5.73
N PHE A 107 -1.80 -2.33 5.53
CA PHE A 107 -0.36 -2.13 5.32
C PHE A 107 0.47 -2.58 6.52
N GLU A 108 0.03 -2.28 7.76
CA GLU A 108 0.69 -2.77 8.98
C GLU A 108 0.71 -4.30 9.05
N ASN A 109 -0.38 -4.97 8.66
CA ASN A 109 -0.42 -6.43 8.57
C ASN A 109 0.60 -6.96 7.55
N ILE A 110 0.62 -6.39 6.33
CA ILE A 110 1.53 -6.79 5.26
C ILE A 110 3.00 -6.65 5.69
N VAL A 111 3.37 -5.49 6.26
CA VAL A 111 4.75 -5.22 6.68
C VAL A 111 5.16 -6.09 7.87
N THR A 112 4.23 -6.38 8.79
CA THR A 112 4.48 -7.30 9.91
C THR A 112 4.66 -8.74 9.44
N ASP A 113 3.84 -9.19 8.49
CA ASP A 113 3.95 -10.53 7.91
C ASP A 113 5.30 -10.70 7.19
N MET A 114 5.76 -9.67 6.47
CA MET A 114 7.09 -9.68 5.84
C MET A 114 8.22 -9.77 6.87
N ALA A 115 8.16 -8.97 7.94
CA ALA A 115 9.16 -8.95 9.01
C ALA A 115 9.23 -10.24 9.83
N THR A 116 8.21 -11.10 9.76
CA THR A 116 8.14 -12.35 10.53
C THR A 116 8.24 -13.60 9.65
N MET A 117 8.51 -13.42 8.35
CA MET A 117 8.60 -14.53 7.41
C MET A 117 9.86 -15.37 7.64
N GLU A 118 9.68 -16.67 7.89
CA GLU A 118 10.76 -17.64 8.02
C GLU A 118 10.79 -18.60 6.81
N PHE A 119 11.94 -18.70 6.14
CA PHE A 119 12.17 -19.71 5.11
C PHE A 119 12.78 -20.96 5.72
N THR A 120 12.12 -22.12 5.55
CA THR A 120 12.64 -23.42 6.02
C THR A 120 12.74 -24.44 4.88
N SER A 121 13.82 -25.22 4.86
CA SER A 121 14.08 -26.25 3.85
C SER A 121 13.51 -27.64 4.20
N LYS A 122 12.91 -27.80 5.38
CA LYS A 122 12.54 -29.12 5.94
C LYS A 122 11.51 -29.92 5.13
N ASN A 123 10.87 -29.29 4.14
CA ASN A 123 9.84 -29.91 3.29
C ASN A 123 10.23 -30.12 1.82
N TYR A 124 11.45 -29.76 1.41
CA TYR A 124 11.97 -30.12 0.09
C TYR A 124 13.07 -31.16 0.29
N GLY A 125 12.77 -32.41 -0.05
CA GLY A 125 13.66 -33.56 0.06
C GLY A 125 14.92 -33.38 -0.77
N GLY A 126 15.92 -32.70 -0.19
CA GLY A 126 17.30 -32.95 -0.53
C GLY A 126 17.66 -34.31 0.06
N ASP A 127 18.08 -35.24 -0.79
CA ASP A 127 18.62 -36.53 -0.36
C ASP A 127 19.56 -36.30 0.83
N SER A 128 19.27 -37.02 1.91
CA SER A 128 20.20 -37.14 3.03
C SER A 128 21.51 -37.67 2.44
N VAL A 129 22.55 -36.83 2.43
CA VAL A 129 23.90 -37.29 2.19
C VAL A 129 24.26 -38.09 3.44
N ASP A 130 24.13 -39.40 3.35
CA ASP A 130 24.63 -40.30 4.37
C ASP A 130 26.16 -40.13 4.39
N ASP A 131 26.66 -39.46 5.43
CA ASP A 131 28.08 -39.41 5.73
C ASP A 131 28.52 -40.80 6.21
N GLU A 132 29.34 -41.48 5.38
CA GLU A 132 29.98 -42.77 5.66
C GLU A 132 31.24 -42.62 6.53
#